data_AF-A0A9P5SQ74-F1
#
_entry.id   AF-A0A9P5SQ74-F1
#
_cell.length_a   1.000
_cell.length_b   1.000
_cell.length_c   1.000
_cell.angle_alpha   90.00
_cell.angle_beta   90.00
_cell.angle_gamma   90.00
#
_symmetry.space_group_name_H-M   'P 1'
#
loop_
_entity.id
_entity.type
_entity.pdbx_description
1 polymer ?
#
loop_
_entity_poly.entity_id
_entity_poly.type
_entity_poly.pdbx_seq_one_letter_code
_entity_poly.pdbx_strand_id
1 'polypeptide(L)'
;MATYFKTTARNYSDVSVTADGIDTDQFLQATEGLVKIFDLFGNVFTVVQSDMNGNIKKIRERFLTNPAGNSTLQKLVLAEKAEKKKTATEGLLWLTRGLDFTLQSLEHSEANPSVELSASFTKGYEGTLRPHHGMLVRPIFAMAMKACPYRADFYAKLGSDQGLVQQDLSAYLAGLRKIVVDIQKFYADNKL
;
A
#
# COMPACT_ATOMS: atom_id res chain seq x y z
N MET A 1 -5.29 13.80 -21.45
CA MET A 1 -4.88 14.34 -20.13
C MET A 1 -4.29 13.20 -19.32
N ALA A 2 -3.22 13.42 -18.56
CA ALA A 2 -2.61 12.36 -17.74
C ALA A 2 -3.24 12.35 -16.33
N THR A 3 -3.51 11.18 -15.79
CA THR A 3 -3.92 10.98 -14.40
C THR A 3 -2.67 10.75 -13.53
N TYR A 4 -2.81 10.90 -12.22
CA TYR A 4 -1.77 10.57 -11.25
C TYR A 4 -1.15 9.20 -11.50
N PHE A 5 -1.97 8.18 -11.78
CA PHE A 5 -1.56 6.78 -11.98
C PHE A 5 -0.64 6.57 -13.19
N LYS A 6 -0.56 7.53 -14.12
CA LYS A 6 0.35 7.51 -15.27
C LYS A 6 1.69 8.21 -14.98
N THR A 7 1.81 8.86 -13.82
CA THR A 7 3.03 9.56 -13.38
C THR A 7 3.89 8.71 -12.44
N THR A 8 3.33 7.65 -11.88
CA THR A 8 4.07 6.70 -11.03
C THR A 8 5.07 5.90 -11.87
N ALA A 9 6.23 5.58 -11.29
CA ALA A 9 7.27 4.78 -11.97
C ALA A 9 6.76 3.41 -12.44
N ARG A 10 5.80 2.83 -11.70
CA ARG A 10 5.15 1.56 -12.03
C ARG A 10 3.73 1.51 -11.47
N ASN A 11 2.81 0.95 -12.25
CA ASN A 11 1.46 0.63 -11.78
C ASN A 11 1.44 -0.78 -11.17
N TYR A 12 0.58 -1.03 -10.17
CA TYR A 12 0.39 -2.38 -9.61
C TYR A 12 -0.09 -3.40 -10.65
N SER A 13 -0.82 -2.97 -11.70
CA SER A 13 -1.18 -3.84 -12.82
C SER A 13 0.01 -4.39 -13.59
N ASP A 14 1.15 -3.70 -13.52
CA ASP A 14 2.36 -3.99 -14.29
C ASP A 14 3.43 -4.69 -13.44
N VAL A 15 3.07 -5.13 -12.23
CA VAL A 15 3.94 -5.92 -11.36
C VAL A 15 3.84 -7.40 -11.77
N SER A 16 4.97 -7.98 -12.17
CA SER A 16 5.06 -9.39 -12.51
C SER A 16 4.73 -10.28 -11.32
N VAL A 17 3.71 -11.14 -11.49
CA VAL A 17 3.37 -12.23 -10.56
C VAL A 17 3.51 -13.54 -11.30
N THR A 18 4.43 -14.38 -10.84
CA THR A 18 4.73 -15.69 -11.43
C THR A 18 4.48 -16.81 -10.42
N ALA A 19 4.68 -18.07 -10.82
CA ALA A 19 4.62 -19.20 -9.89
C ALA A 19 5.66 -19.08 -8.74
N ASP A 20 6.77 -18.38 -8.98
CA ASP A 20 7.83 -18.11 -8.00
C ASP A 20 7.49 -16.97 -7.04
N GLY A 21 6.41 -16.23 -7.29
CA GLY A 21 5.95 -15.10 -6.48
C GLY A 21 5.92 -13.75 -7.20
N ILE A 22 5.80 -12.71 -6.39
CA ILE A 22 5.69 -11.30 -6.80
C ILE A 22 7.09 -10.72 -6.94
N ASP A 23 7.41 -10.13 -8.10
CA ASP A 23 8.70 -9.47 -8.33
C ASP A 23 8.96 -8.37 -7.28
N THR A 24 10.06 -8.52 -6.53
CA THR A 24 10.39 -7.65 -5.40
C THR A 24 10.64 -6.22 -5.84
N ASP A 25 11.36 -6.01 -6.95
CA ASP A 25 11.73 -4.66 -7.35
C ASP A 25 10.55 -3.89 -7.92
N GLN A 26 9.77 -4.55 -8.77
CA GLN A 26 8.56 -3.99 -9.33
C GLN A 26 7.52 -3.67 -8.25
N PHE A 27 7.35 -4.55 -7.26
CA PHE A 27 6.48 -4.29 -6.12
C PHE A 27 6.89 -3.03 -5.35
N LEU A 28 8.18 -2.85 -5.08
CA LEU A 28 8.66 -1.69 -4.33
C LEU A 28 8.52 -0.39 -5.15
N GLN A 29 8.80 -0.42 -6.46
CA GLN A 29 8.55 0.73 -7.36
C GLN A 29 7.07 1.14 -7.36
N ALA A 30 6.15 0.17 -7.47
CA ALA A 30 4.71 0.45 -7.45
C ALA A 30 4.26 0.99 -6.09
N THR A 31 4.83 0.46 -5.01
CA THR A 31 4.50 0.88 -3.64
C THR A 31 5.02 2.26 -3.29
N GLU A 32 6.21 2.66 -3.78
CA GLU A 32 6.69 4.04 -3.69
C GLU A 32 5.76 5.02 -4.42
N GLY A 33 5.14 4.58 -5.52
CA GLY A 33 4.06 5.31 -6.19
C GLY A 33 2.82 5.48 -5.30
N LEU A 34 2.37 4.43 -4.62
CA LEU A 34 1.25 4.54 -3.68
C LEU A 34 1.56 5.49 -2.52
N VAL A 35 2.77 5.42 -1.95
CA VAL A 35 3.15 6.29 -0.83
C VAL A 35 3.07 7.76 -1.24
N LYS A 36 3.49 8.10 -2.46
CA LYS A 36 3.38 9.46 -3.00
C LYS A 36 1.94 9.94 -3.19
N ILE A 37 0.92 9.08 -3.21
CA ILE A 37 -0.49 9.53 -3.23
C ILE A 37 -0.79 10.34 -1.97
N PHE A 38 -0.15 10.03 -0.84
CA PHE A 38 -0.36 10.75 0.41
C PHE A 38 0.14 12.20 0.39
N ASP A 39 0.99 12.58 -0.57
CA ASP A 39 1.35 13.99 -0.77
C ASP A 39 0.13 14.83 -1.19
N LEU A 40 -0.85 14.19 -1.84
CA LEU A 40 -2.12 14.84 -2.22
C LEU A 40 -3.01 15.15 -1.01
N PHE A 41 -2.80 14.45 0.11
CA PHE A 41 -3.48 14.63 1.40
C PHE A 41 -2.86 15.78 2.21
N GLY A 42 -1.68 16.29 1.81
CA GLY A 42 -0.93 17.29 2.57
C GLY A 42 -0.15 16.70 3.75
N ASN A 43 0.36 17.58 4.63
CA ASN A 43 1.32 17.22 5.69
C ASN A 43 0.78 16.29 6.79
N VAL A 44 -0.52 16.03 6.79
CA VAL A 44 -1.24 15.28 7.83
C VAL A 44 -1.01 13.76 7.76
N PHE A 45 -0.56 13.24 6.61
CA PHE A 45 -0.28 11.81 6.42
C PHE A 45 1.22 11.47 6.51
N THR A 46 2.07 12.39 6.96
CA THR A 46 3.52 12.17 7.10
C THR A 46 3.87 10.98 7.99
N VAL A 47 3.07 10.69 9.02
CA VAL A 47 3.25 9.50 9.88
C VAL A 47 3.01 8.20 9.10
N VAL A 48 1.97 8.16 8.25
CA VAL A 48 1.66 7.00 7.40
C VAL A 48 2.76 6.81 6.36
N GLN A 49 3.18 7.90 5.70
CA GLN A 49 4.28 7.85 4.75
C GLN A 49 5.58 7.36 5.40
N SER A 50 5.89 7.83 6.62
CA SER A 50 7.10 7.43 7.35
C SER A 50 7.10 5.93 7.68
N ASP A 51 5.98 5.40 8.17
CA ASP A 51 5.83 3.97 8.45
C ASP A 51 6.03 3.12 7.18
N MET A 52 5.34 3.48 6.09
CA MET A 52 5.43 2.75 4.82
C MET A 52 6.84 2.82 4.22
N ASN A 53 7.46 4.00 4.19
CA ASN A 53 8.83 4.15 3.68
C ASN A 53 9.86 3.39 4.54
N GLY A 54 9.67 3.36 5.87
CA GLY A 54 10.50 2.56 6.75
C GLY A 54 10.43 1.06 6.43
N ASN A 55 9.23 0.56 6.09
CA ASN A 55 9.04 -0.83 5.72
C ASN A 55 9.55 -1.15 4.30
N ILE A 56 9.36 -0.25 3.33
CA ILE A 56 9.98 -0.31 1.99
C ILE A 56 11.49 -0.44 2.12
N LYS A 57 12.12 0.41 2.95
CA LYS A 57 13.57 0.40 3.19
C LYS A 57 14.06 -0.96 3.69
N LYS A 58 13.39 -1.58 4.67
CA LYS A 58 13.76 -2.91 5.19
C LYS A 58 13.75 -3.98 4.09
N ILE A 59 12.72 -3.97 3.24
CA ILE A 59 12.59 -4.93 2.13
C ILE A 59 13.65 -4.66 1.05
N ARG A 60 13.90 -3.38 0.74
CA ARG A 60 14.93 -2.94 -0.21
C ARG A 60 16.33 -3.38 0.24
N GLU A 61 16.66 -3.13 1.50
CA GLU A 61 17.95 -3.53 2.08
C GLU A 61 18.15 -5.04 2.00
N ARG A 62 17.13 -5.83 2.31
CA ARG A 62 17.18 -7.28 2.14
C ARG A 62 17.34 -7.68 0.67
N PHE A 63 16.56 -7.10 -0.24
CA PHE A 63 16.66 -7.38 -1.67
C PHE A 63 18.10 -7.20 -2.17
N LEU A 64 18.74 -6.09 -1.81
CA LEU A 64 20.08 -5.73 -2.24
C LEU A 64 21.18 -6.67 -1.73
N THR A 65 20.96 -7.45 -0.67
CA THR A 65 21.97 -8.41 -0.20
C THR A 65 22.17 -9.59 -1.16
N ASN A 66 21.14 -9.94 -1.94
CA ASN A 66 21.19 -10.99 -2.95
C ASN A 66 19.99 -10.83 -3.93
N PRO A 67 20.08 -9.94 -4.94
CA PRO A 67 18.96 -9.66 -5.82
C PRO A 67 18.40 -10.89 -6.55
N ALA A 68 19.26 -11.84 -6.93
CA ALA A 68 18.83 -13.08 -7.58
C ALA A 68 18.05 -13.98 -6.61
N GLY A 69 18.58 -14.18 -5.40
CA GLY A 69 17.96 -15.00 -4.35
C GLY A 69 16.72 -14.36 -3.70
N ASN A 70 16.58 -13.04 -3.78
CA ASN A 70 15.46 -12.26 -3.24
C ASN A 70 14.58 -11.66 -4.36
N SER A 71 14.63 -12.25 -5.55
CA SER A 71 13.96 -11.75 -6.76
C SER A 71 12.44 -11.66 -6.64
N THR A 72 11.83 -12.49 -5.78
CA THR A 72 10.41 -12.37 -5.41
C THR A 72 10.25 -12.15 -3.91
N LEU A 73 9.15 -11.53 -3.49
CA LEU A 73 8.82 -11.30 -2.08
C LEU A 73 8.81 -12.61 -1.28
N GLN A 74 8.27 -13.67 -1.88
CA GLN A 74 8.21 -15.00 -1.30
C GLN A 74 9.61 -15.59 -1.10
N LYS A 75 10.47 -15.56 -2.12
CA LYS A 75 11.88 -16.01 -1.99
C LYS A 75 12.61 -15.18 -0.93
N LEU A 76 12.40 -13.86 -0.92
CA LEU A 76 12.99 -12.94 0.03
C LEU A 76 12.65 -13.32 1.48
N VAL A 77 11.37 -13.56 1.77
CA VAL A 77 10.90 -13.94 3.11
C VAL A 77 11.42 -15.33 3.51
N LEU A 78 11.35 -16.31 2.62
CA LEU A 78 11.83 -17.67 2.91
C LEU A 78 13.34 -17.70 3.17
N ALA A 79 14.12 -16.94 2.39
CA ALA A 79 15.56 -16.82 2.57
C ALA A 79 15.89 -16.14 3.91
N GLU A 80 15.19 -15.07 4.29
CA GLU A 80 15.42 -14.40 5.57
C GLU A 80 15.06 -15.30 6.76
N LYS A 81 13.95 -16.04 6.65
CA LYS A 81 13.52 -17.03 7.65
C LYS A 81 14.56 -18.14 7.84
N ALA A 82 15.16 -18.65 6.77
CA ALA A 82 16.22 -19.67 6.83
C ALA A 82 17.46 -19.16 7.60
N GLU A 83 17.73 -17.86 7.56
CA GLU A 83 18.79 -17.20 8.33
C GLU A 83 18.39 -16.89 9.79
N LYS A 84 17.19 -17.30 10.23
CA LYS A 84 16.62 -16.95 11.54
C LYS A 84 16.53 -15.44 11.78
N LYS A 85 16.37 -14.66 10.71
CA LYS A 85 16.10 -13.22 10.73
C LYS A 85 14.65 -12.97 10.36
N LYS A 86 14.18 -11.74 10.60
CA LYS A 86 12.78 -11.36 10.35
C LYS A 86 12.57 -9.88 10.01
N THR A 87 13.62 -9.11 9.77
CA THR A 87 13.52 -7.65 9.62
C THR A 87 12.69 -7.27 8.40
N ALA A 88 12.97 -7.86 7.24
CA ALA A 88 12.21 -7.62 6.02
C ALA A 88 10.87 -8.37 6.02
N THR A 89 10.79 -9.53 6.67
CA THR A 89 9.56 -10.29 6.87
C THR A 89 8.55 -9.51 7.72
N GLU A 90 8.97 -8.90 8.82
CA GLU A 90 8.11 -7.99 9.60
C GLU A 90 7.83 -6.71 8.83
N GLY A 91 8.82 -6.18 8.09
CA GLY A 91 8.63 -5.03 7.21
C GLY A 91 7.52 -5.25 6.18
N LEU A 92 7.55 -6.36 5.46
CA LEU A 92 6.54 -6.71 4.46
C LEU A 92 5.17 -6.97 5.10
N LEU A 93 5.10 -7.54 6.29
CA LEU A 93 3.84 -7.70 7.03
C LEU A 93 3.18 -6.36 7.33
N TRP A 94 3.93 -5.42 7.92
CA TRP A 94 3.41 -4.09 8.26
C TRP A 94 3.10 -3.27 7.01
N LEU A 95 3.94 -3.34 5.98
CA LEU A 95 3.67 -2.71 4.70
C LEU A 95 2.36 -3.23 4.10
N THR A 96 2.16 -4.55 4.08
CA THR A 96 0.93 -5.17 3.54
C THR A 96 -0.31 -4.72 4.29
N ARG A 97 -0.25 -4.54 5.61
CA ARG A 97 -1.36 -3.98 6.39
C ARG A 97 -1.65 -2.51 6.02
N GLY A 98 -0.61 -1.71 5.80
CA GLY A 98 -0.76 -0.33 5.32
C GLY A 98 -1.32 -0.24 3.89
N LEU A 99 -0.92 -1.18 3.03
CA LEU A 99 -1.45 -1.34 1.68
C LEU A 99 -2.94 -1.71 1.70
N ASP A 100 -3.32 -2.70 2.51
CA ASP A 100 -4.71 -3.14 2.66
C ASP A 100 -5.61 -2.03 3.23
N PHE A 101 -5.10 -1.28 4.22
CA PHE A 101 -5.75 -0.06 4.71
C PHE A 101 -6.04 0.93 3.57
N THR A 102 -5.05 1.23 2.75
CA THR A 102 -5.17 2.20 1.65
C THR A 102 -6.13 1.70 0.59
N LEU A 103 -6.03 0.42 0.24
CA LEU A 103 -6.90 -0.28 -0.70
C LEU A 103 -8.36 -0.16 -0.29
N GLN A 104 -8.71 -0.65 0.91
CA GLN A 104 -10.10 -0.65 1.37
C GLN A 104 -10.66 0.77 1.53
N SER A 105 -9.83 1.73 1.93
CA SER A 105 -10.22 3.13 2.06
C SER A 105 -10.58 3.76 0.71
N LEU A 106 -9.75 3.54 -0.31
CA LEU A 106 -9.97 4.08 -1.65
C LEU A 106 -11.11 3.37 -2.39
N GLU A 107 -11.23 2.04 -2.26
CA GLU A 107 -12.35 1.28 -2.79
C GLU A 107 -13.68 1.73 -2.19
N HIS A 108 -13.71 2.01 -0.89
CA HIS A 108 -14.90 2.56 -0.25
C HIS A 108 -15.26 3.94 -0.80
N SER A 109 -14.27 4.82 -0.98
CA SER A 109 -14.47 6.17 -1.53
C SER A 109 -14.93 6.15 -3.00
N GLU A 110 -14.47 5.17 -3.78
CA GLU A 110 -14.87 4.96 -5.17
C GLU A 110 -16.31 4.44 -5.27
N ALA A 111 -16.65 3.42 -4.46
CA ALA A 111 -17.98 2.83 -4.46
C ALA A 111 -19.07 3.75 -3.88
N ASN A 112 -18.68 4.75 -3.07
CA ASN A 112 -19.60 5.63 -2.36
C ASN A 112 -19.26 7.12 -2.65
N PRO A 113 -19.62 7.65 -3.83
CA PRO A 113 -19.22 9.00 -4.25
C PRO A 113 -19.77 10.14 -3.38
N SER A 114 -20.81 9.88 -2.58
CA SER A 114 -21.37 10.83 -1.61
C SER A 114 -20.72 10.79 -0.22
N VAL A 115 -19.75 9.90 0.01
CA VAL A 115 -19.09 9.73 1.31
C VAL A 115 -17.75 10.44 1.31
N GLU A 116 -17.53 11.31 2.30
CA GLU A 116 -16.26 12.02 2.44
C GLU A 116 -15.06 11.09 2.65
N LEU A 117 -13.89 11.56 2.24
CA LEU A 117 -12.65 10.78 2.26
C LEU A 117 -12.29 10.35 3.69
N SER A 118 -12.48 11.25 4.67
CA SER A 118 -12.24 10.97 6.10
C SER A 118 -13.07 9.80 6.62
N ALA A 119 -14.33 9.68 6.21
CA ALA A 119 -15.21 8.58 6.59
C ALA A 119 -14.77 7.25 5.93
N SER A 120 -14.40 7.30 4.64
CA SER A 120 -13.89 6.13 3.92
C SER A 120 -12.58 5.61 4.52
N PHE A 121 -11.64 6.51 4.86
CA PHE A 121 -10.39 6.15 5.52
C PHE A 121 -10.59 5.67 6.96
N THR A 122 -11.56 6.21 7.69
CA THR A 122 -11.91 5.71 9.03
C THR A 122 -12.39 4.27 8.95
N LYS A 123 -13.27 3.96 8.00
CA LYS A 123 -13.77 2.59 7.78
C LYS A 123 -12.66 1.63 7.35
N GLY A 124 -11.81 2.04 6.41
CA GLY A 124 -10.64 1.25 6.01
C GLY A 124 -9.72 0.96 7.19
N TYR A 125 -9.45 1.95 8.06
CA TYR A 125 -8.63 1.77 9.26
C TYR A 125 -9.22 0.74 10.24
N GLU A 126 -10.52 0.84 10.50
CA GLU A 126 -11.24 -0.07 11.38
C GLU A 126 -11.18 -1.53 10.91
N GLY A 127 -11.26 -1.74 9.60
CA GLY A 127 -11.19 -3.06 8.97
C GLY A 127 -9.78 -3.68 8.88
N THR A 128 -8.71 -2.89 9.09
CA THR A 128 -7.34 -3.32 8.75
C THR A 128 -6.31 -3.09 9.86
N LEU A 129 -5.84 -1.85 10.05
CA LEU A 129 -4.74 -1.51 10.95
C LEU A 129 -5.16 -1.43 12.43
N ARG A 130 -6.42 -1.08 12.70
CA ARG A 130 -6.90 -0.84 14.07
C ARG A 130 -6.66 -2.01 15.05
N PRO A 131 -6.89 -3.29 14.68
CA PRO A 131 -6.57 -4.43 15.55
C PRO A 131 -5.08 -4.53 15.91
N HIS A 132 -4.20 -4.02 15.06
CA HIS A 132 -2.75 -4.11 15.21
C HIS A 132 -2.12 -2.90 15.93
N HIS A 133 -2.83 -1.77 15.99
CA HIS A 133 -2.37 -0.57 16.70
C HIS A 133 -2.76 -0.61 18.18
N GLY A 134 -1.77 -0.38 19.05
CA GLY A 134 -1.98 -0.21 20.50
C GLY A 134 -2.63 1.12 20.89
N MET A 135 -2.90 1.29 22.17
CA MET A 135 -3.61 2.47 22.72
C MET A 135 -2.91 3.81 22.43
N LEU A 136 -1.59 3.80 22.23
CA LEU A 136 -0.82 5.01 21.91
C LEU A 136 -0.86 5.39 20.42
N VAL A 137 -1.01 4.41 19.53
CA VAL A 137 -0.96 4.65 18.07
C VAL A 137 -2.35 4.93 17.49
N ARG A 138 -3.41 4.32 18.06
CA ARG A 138 -4.79 4.52 17.60
C ARG A 138 -5.21 5.99 17.52
N PRO A 139 -4.94 6.87 18.53
CA PRO A 139 -5.33 8.28 18.46
C PRO A 139 -4.63 9.06 17.34
N ILE A 140 -3.37 8.72 17.05
CA ILE A 140 -2.58 9.37 15.98
C ILE A 140 -3.23 9.12 14.62
N PHE A 141 -3.59 7.87 14.34
CA PHE A 141 -4.29 7.52 13.10
C PHE A 141 -5.69 8.15 13.07
N ALA A 142 -6.46 8.10 14.16
CA ALA A 142 -7.77 8.76 14.20
C ALA A 142 -7.70 10.26 13.86
N MET A 143 -6.64 10.96 14.28
CA MET A 143 -6.39 12.35 13.87
C MET A 143 -6.05 12.46 12.37
N ALA A 144 -5.19 11.57 11.85
CA ALA A 144 -4.84 11.55 10.43
C ALA A 144 -6.09 11.36 9.53
N MET A 145 -6.99 10.43 9.86
CA MET A 145 -8.24 10.23 9.11
C MET A 145 -9.16 11.46 9.15
N LYS A 146 -9.28 12.12 10.31
CA LYS A 146 -10.06 13.37 10.42
C LYS A 146 -9.47 14.51 9.59
N ALA A 147 -8.17 14.43 9.32
CA ALA A 147 -7.45 15.43 8.56
C ALA A 147 -7.36 15.10 7.06
N CYS A 148 -8.01 14.04 6.57
CA CYS A 148 -8.15 13.80 5.14
C CYS A 148 -8.73 15.05 4.43
N PRO A 149 -8.26 15.39 3.23
CA PRO A 149 -8.85 16.48 2.45
C PRO A 149 -10.30 16.15 2.07
N TYR A 150 -11.04 17.18 1.63
CA TYR A 150 -12.33 16.95 1.00
C TYR A 150 -12.19 16.01 -0.18
N ARG A 151 -13.18 15.12 -0.35
CA ARG A 151 -13.19 14.15 -1.43
C ARG A 151 -12.99 14.84 -2.79
N ALA A 152 -13.73 15.90 -3.06
CA ALA A 152 -13.66 16.63 -4.32
C ALA A 152 -12.23 17.11 -4.64
N ASP A 153 -11.54 17.71 -3.67
CA ASP A 153 -10.18 18.22 -3.85
C ASP A 153 -9.17 17.10 -4.11
N PHE A 154 -9.34 15.95 -3.43
CA PHE A 154 -8.49 14.78 -3.66
C PHE A 154 -8.63 14.23 -5.09
N TYR A 155 -9.86 14.00 -5.56
CA TYR A 155 -10.08 13.47 -6.91
C TYR A 155 -9.72 14.48 -8.02
N ALA A 156 -9.87 15.78 -7.77
CA ALA A 156 -9.41 16.82 -8.70
C ALA A 156 -7.88 16.78 -8.86
N LYS A 157 -7.12 16.48 -7.79
CA LYS A 157 -5.66 16.32 -7.83
C LYS A 157 -5.21 15.03 -8.53
N LEU A 158 -6.07 14.01 -8.63
CA LEU A 158 -5.76 12.79 -9.37
C LEU A 158 -5.82 12.99 -10.89
N GLY A 159 -6.51 14.02 -11.37
CA GLY A 159 -6.58 14.36 -12.79
C GLY A 159 -7.82 15.20 -13.12
N SER A 160 -7.77 15.98 -14.19
CA SER A 160 -8.88 16.84 -14.61
C SER A 160 -10.04 16.08 -15.28
N ASP A 161 -9.75 14.95 -15.93
CA ASP A 161 -10.77 14.07 -16.52
C ASP A 161 -11.20 13.03 -15.49
N GLN A 162 -12.36 13.25 -14.88
CA GLN A 162 -12.87 12.39 -13.79
C GLN A 162 -13.29 10.99 -14.26
N GLY A 163 -13.70 10.84 -15.53
CA GLY A 163 -13.98 9.53 -16.10
C GLY A 163 -12.70 8.70 -16.24
N LEU A 164 -11.63 9.33 -16.71
CA LEU A 164 -10.32 8.68 -16.81
C LEU A 164 -9.71 8.41 -15.43
N VAL A 165 -9.87 9.32 -14.46
CA VAL A 165 -9.42 9.09 -13.07
C VAL A 165 -10.10 7.87 -12.47
N GLN A 166 -11.42 7.72 -12.64
CA GLN A 166 -12.16 6.56 -12.14
C GLN A 166 -11.67 5.27 -12.80
N GLN A 167 -11.53 5.26 -14.13
CA GLN A 167 -11.02 4.09 -14.86
C GLN A 167 -9.62 3.68 -14.38
N ASP A 168 -8.70 4.63 -14.29
CA ASP A 168 -7.31 4.36 -13.92
C ASP A 168 -7.20 3.95 -12.43
N LEU A 169 -7.97 4.58 -11.53
CA LEU A 169 -8.02 4.22 -10.10
C LEU A 169 -8.56 2.80 -9.92
N SER A 170 -9.70 2.46 -10.55
CA SER A 170 -10.28 1.11 -10.51
C SER A 170 -9.25 0.04 -10.94
N ALA A 171 -8.54 0.28 -12.05
CA ALA A 171 -7.50 -0.65 -12.53
C ALA A 171 -6.32 -0.75 -11.55
N TYR A 172 -5.88 0.38 -11.01
CA TYR A 172 -4.81 0.44 -10.02
C TYR A 172 -5.15 -0.32 -8.72
N LEU A 173 -6.36 -0.14 -8.19
CA LEU A 173 -6.85 -0.83 -6.99
C LEU A 173 -7.04 -2.33 -7.25
N ALA A 174 -7.47 -2.74 -8.44
CA ALA A 174 -7.56 -4.15 -8.81
C ALA A 174 -6.18 -4.84 -8.79
N GLY A 175 -5.15 -4.17 -9.34
CA GLY A 175 -3.77 -4.65 -9.28
C GLY A 175 -3.24 -4.75 -7.84
N LEU A 176 -3.46 -3.70 -7.04
CA LEU A 176 -3.09 -3.66 -5.63
C LEU A 176 -3.76 -4.78 -4.84
N ARG A 177 -5.07 -5.00 -5.03
CA ARG A 177 -5.83 -6.06 -4.36
C ARG A 177 -5.24 -7.43 -4.61
N LYS A 178 -4.91 -7.75 -5.87
CA LYS A 178 -4.29 -9.04 -6.22
C LYS A 178 -3.01 -9.27 -5.41
N ILE A 179 -2.13 -8.28 -5.38
CA ILE A 179 -0.85 -8.34 -4.65
C ILE A 179 -1.07 -8.48 -3.15
N VAL A 180 -1.95 -7.67 -2.56
CA VAL A 180 -2.25 -7.74 -1.12
C VAL A 180 -2.77 -9.12 -0.73
N VAL A 181 -3.73 -9.67 -1.49
CA VAL A 181 -4.30 -10.99 -1.25
C VAL A 181 -3.24 -12.09 -1.39
N ASP A 182 -2.38 -12.02 -2.41
CA ASP A 182 -1.32 -13.00 -2.62
C ASP A 182 -0.31 -12.99 -1.46
N ILE A 183 0.07 -11.81 -0.95
CA ILE A 183 0.97 -11.69 0.20
C ILE A 183 0.28 -12.22 1.47
N GLN A 184 -0.95 -11.79 1.75
CA GLN A 184 -1.70 -12.25 2.94
C GLN A 184 -1.87 -13.77 2.94
N LYS A 185 -2.21 -14.36 1.79
CA LYS A 185 -2.29 -15.82 1.62
C LYS A 185 -0.95 -16.48 1.91
N PHE A 186 0.15 -15.97 1.36
CA PHE A 186 1.48 -16.50 1.61
C PHE A 186 1.85 -16.47 3.11
N TYR A 187 1.55 -15.39 3.84
CA TYR A 187 1.79 -15.31 5.28
C TYR A 187 0.95 -16.31 6.06
N ALA A 188 -0.33 -16.45 5.73
CA ALA A 188 -1.24 -17.42 6.36
C ALA A 188 -0.75 -18.86 6.14
N ASP A 189 -0.44 -19.23 4.89
CA ASP A 189 0.01 -20.58 4.52
C ASP A 189 1.34 -20.96 5.20
N ASN A 190 2.20 -19.96 5.49
CA ASN A 190 3.51 -20.15 6.11
C ASN A 190 3.55 -19.90 7.62
N LYS A 191 2.40 -19.55 8.24
CA LYS A 191 2.25 -19.23 9.66
C LYS A 191 3.24 -18.14 10.12
N LEU A 192 3.30 -17.05 9.36
CA LEU A 192 4.15 -15.89 9.59
C LEU A 192 3.39 -14.70 10.17
#